data_AF-L7M248-F1
#
_entry.id   AF-L7M248-F1
#
_cell.length_a   1.000
_cell.length_b   1.000
_cell.length_c   1.000
_cell.angle_alpha   90.00
_cell.angle_beta   90.00
_cell.angle_gamma   90.00
#
_symmetry.space_group_name_H-M   'P 1'
#
loop_
_entity.id
_entity.type
_entity.pdbx_description
1 polymer ?
#
loop_
_entity_poly.entity_id
_entity_poly.type
_entity_poly.pdbx_seq_one_letter_code
_entity_poly.pdbx_strand_id
1 'polypeptide(L)'
;MQAGGIHGSAMGIQGLQTYLETLVHGGCTFIDIVKEAKKHAAYCPPGTKPTIVVDGLCLIRWLYSRTNDYIFGGPWNYLVHALMGLVRSFQERGIDLVFFFDGTVCGAKVEEWRSRREKKCQEIMKTFEKLRAGCWTGGSNFTCPNGTAHTLCFMVRHLTSCKVFYAVEECDTEVCRFAESHPECFAILGQDSDFAIFNMRVLYLSCLHLDIDRLQTRAYSSEALARHLGLHRELLPLFACLAGNDTVSKEQLKSFHHSLGSAPYSHNRHAYLFEKIAAVIRQKGWRAIPDISMARCIGVDLDLLLKGVHMYDTKEECCVLQAPLGIEQASWYLAFQMYKHAQMPSFVLQVLYGREVFLGETMEQPIGNVPAHICFRSVRQRIYWVLFRGDNSVIITEHVTYPGNVGIRDEAVPCAPLHIEGGVPQLCHLWSEDPSLEFMRWRLFCGCLQMERQIEQLRMLPSSYVVFCCTLHQLFLAGVIGERELCSLILQCILPYEKKHELSKRQIPNSQINADLVSISTYVMIGIQCVTMALSVCGQPSPVQSAAPWLCFDGKLFHLIHRDLSEFQASFPSLLQHNADLLHLYSHLRNVITSR
;
A
#
# COMPACT_ATOMS: atom_id res chain seq x y z
N MET A 1 -6.85 25.89 16.82
CA MET A 1 -5.94 24.86 17.34
C MET A 1 -4.82 24.68 16.33
N GLN A 2 -3.59 24.99 16.75
CA GLN A 2 -2.40 25.00 15.89
C GLN A 2 -2.16 23.59 15.34
N ALA A 3 -2.27 23.44 14.02
CA ALA A 3 -1.81 22.26 13.30
C ALA A 3 -0.28 22.29 13.30
N GLY A 4 0.31 21.71 14.35
CA GLY A 4 1.73 21.40 14.38
C GLY A 4 2.04 20.43 13.25
N GLY A 5 2.89 20.87 12.33
CA GLY A 5 3.35 20.06 11.19
C GLY A 5 4.01 18.79 11.70
N ILE A 6 3.61 17.66 11.10
CA ILE A 6 4.25 16.39 11.39
C ILE A 6 4.50 15.61 10.12
N HIS A 7 5.79 15.33 9.92
CA HIS A 7 6.39 14.65 8.79
C HIS A 7 5.98 13.18 8.70
N GLY A 8 4.82 12.91 8.11
CA GLY A 8 4.80 12.01 6.96
C GLY A 8 5.19 12.85 5.74
N SER A 9 6.21 12.41 5.01
CA SER A 9 6.77 13.03 3.78
C SER A 9 5.78 13.91 3.00
N ALA A 10 6.21 15.10 2.63
CA ALA A 10 5.51 15.87 1.60
C ALA A 10 5.46 15.02 0.34
N MET A 11 4.26 14.62 -0.08
CA MET A 11 4.03 14.03 -1.40
C MET A 11 3.62 15.21 -2.31
N GLY A 12 4.31 15.32 -3.44
CA GLY A 12 4.35 16.51 -4.27
C GLY A 12 5.10 17.69 -3.65
N ILE A 13 4.73 18.91 -4.04
CA ILE A 13 5.44 20.14 -3.70
C ILE A 13 5.25 20.54 -2.23
N GLN A 14 6.29 20.33 -1.43
CA GLN A 14 6.28 20.66 0.00
C GLN A 14 5.91 22.13 0.27
N GLY A 15 4.83 22.31 1.04
CA GLY A 15 4.29 23.59 1.47
C GLY A 15 3.16 24.13 0.58
N LEU A 16 2.91 23.53 -0.59
CA LEU A 16 1.92 24.01 -1.56
C LEU A 16 0.49 23.91 -1.01
N GLN A 17 0.12 22.79 -0.38
CA GLN A 17 -1.20 22.66 0.22
C GLN A 17 -1.48 23.76 1.25
N THR A 18 -0.54 24.01 2.18
CA THR A 18 -0.70 25.08 3.18
C THR A 18 -0.78 26.45 2.52
N TYR A 19 0.01 26.69 1.47
CA TYR A 19 -0.04 27.94 0.71
C TYR A 19 -1.41 28.16 0.04
N LEU A 20 -1.98 27.12 -0.59
CA LEU A 20 -3.32 27.15 -1.17
C LEU A 20 -4.42 27.41 -0.13
N GLU A 21 -4.30 26.82 1.05
CA GLU A 21 -5.31 26.93 2.12
C GLU A 21 -5.27 28.27 2.86
N THR A 22 -4.12 28.94 2.90
CA THR A 22 -3.89 30.08 3.79
C THR A 22 -3.69 31.42 3.07
N LEU A 23 -3.08 31.42 1.89
CA LEU A 23 -2.64 32.66 1.21
C LEU A 23 -3.31 32.87 -0.15
N VAL A 24 -3.62 31.79 -0.86
CA VAL A 24 -4.27 31.88 -2.18
C VAL A 24 -5.78 32.10 -2.03
N HIS A 25 -6.25 33.30 -2.35
CA HIS A 25 -7.69 33.60 -2.34
C HIS A 25 -8.44 32.72 -3.34
N GLY A 26 -9.36 31.88 -2.85
CA GLY A 26 -10.07 30.89 -3.67
C GLY A 26 -9.23 29.69 -4.09
N GLY A 27 -8.01 29.52 -3.54
CA GLY A 27 -7.14 28.38 -3.79
C GLY A 27 -7.67 27.08 -3.19
N CYS A 28 -8.47 27.19 -2.13
CA CYS A 28 -9.15 26.08 -1.49
C CYS A 28 -10.59 26.50 -1.16
N THR A 29 -11.57 25.71 -1.59
CA THR A 29 -13.00 25.94 -1.32
C THR A 29 -13.67 24.71 -0.75
N PHE A 30 -14.62 24.90 0.16
CA PHE A 30 -15.46 23.82 0.65
C PHE A 30 -16.58 23.52 -0.36
N ILE A 31 -16.77 22.25 -0.70
CA ILE A 31 -17.72 21.81 -1.72
C ILE A 31 -18.65 20.70 -1.23
N ASP A 32 -19.82 20.62 -1.84
CA ASP A 32 -20.77 19.51 -1.73
C ASP A 32 -20.60 18.59 -2.94
N ILE A 33 -20.08 17.39 -2.70
CA ILE A 33 -19.69 16.47 -3.78
C ILE A 33 -20.93 16.01 -4.55
N VAL A 34 -22.06 15.83 -3.87
CA VAL A 34 -23.32 15.38 -4.48
C VAL A 34 -23.90 16.46 -5.39
N LYS A 35 -23.78 17.74 -4.99
CA LYS A 35 -24.17 18.87 -5.84
C LYS A 35 -23.33 18.93 -7.11
N GLU A 36 -22.01 18.77 -7.00
CA GLU A 36 -21.12 18.78 -8.18
C GLU A 36 -21.36 17.55 -9.08
N ALA A 37 -21.59 16.37 -8.51
CA ALA A 37 -21.95 15.18 -9.27
C ALA A 37 -23.25 15.38 -10.07
N LYS A 38 -24.28 15.98 -9.46
CA LYS A 38 -25.55 16.28 -10.16
C LYS A 38 -25.39 17.25 -11.32
N LYS A 39 -24.51 18.24 -11.19
CA LYS A 39 -24.17 19.14 -12.31
C LYS A 39 -23.46 18.37 -13.42
N HIS A 40 -22.55 17.47 -13.05
CA HIS A 40 -21.78 16.68 -14.02
C HIS A 40 -22.61 15.60 -14.73
N ALA A 41 -23.68 15.11 -14.11
CA ALA A 41 -24.52 14.04 -14.65
C ALA A 41 -25.04 14.33 -16.07
N ALA A 42 -25.26 15.60 -16.43
CA ALA A 42 -25.69 15.99 -17.77
C ALA A 42 -24.62 15.75 -18.87
N TYR A 43 -23.36 15.61 -18.50
CA TYR A 43 -22.23 15.40 -19.42
C TYR A 43 -21.77 13.93 -19.45
N CYS A 44 -22.38 13.06 -18.64
CA CYS A 44 -22.02 11.65 -18.59
C CYS A 44 -22.50 10.92 -19.88
N PRO A 45 -21.65 10.07 -20.47
CA PRO A 45 -22.07 9.17 -21.55
C PRO A 45 -23.30 8.32 -21.18
N PRO A 46 -24.08 7.84 -22.16
CA PRO A 46 -25.22 6.96 -21.90
C PRO A 46 -24.80 5.72 -21.11
N GLY A 47 -25.50 5.44 -20.00
CA GLY A 47 -25.25 4.27 -19.16
C GLY A 47 -24.13 4.43 -18.13
N THR A 48 -23.46 5.59 -18.06
CA THR A 48 -22.46 5.89 -17.03
C THR A 48 -23.01 6.84 -15.97
N LYS A 49 -22.27 6.97 -14.86
CA LYS A 49 -22.60 7.87 -13.75
C LYS A 49 -21.41 8.78 -13.44
N PRO A 50 -21.65 9.96 -12.81
CA PRO A 50 -20.57 10.79 -12.30
C PRO A 50 -19.58 9.96 -11.50
N THR A 51 -18.32 9.97 -11.93
CA THR A 51 -17.28 9.09 -11.38
C THR A 51 -16.18 9.91 -10.71
N ILE A 52 -15.70 9.42 -9.57
CA ILE A 52 -14.51 9.95 -8.89
C ILE A 52 -13.38 8.94 -9.03
N VAL A 53 -12.22 9.41 -9.49
CA VAL A 53 -10.99 8.63 -9.48
C VAL A 53 -10.31 8.83 -8.13
N VAL A 54 -9.95 7.75 -7.46
CA VAL A 54 -9.42 7.77 -6.09
C VAL A 54 -7.97 7.29 -6.14
N ASP A 55 -7.05 8.13 -5.65
CA ASP A 55 -5.74 7.65 -5.20
C ASP A 55 -5.98 6.79 -3.95
N GLY A 56 -5.83 5.47 -4.10
CA GLY A 56 -6.19 4.51 -3.07
C GLY A 56 -5.36 4.65 -1.80
N LEU A 57 -4.07 4.99 -1.90
CA LEU A 57 -3.21 5.05 -0.72
C LEU A 57 -3.46 6.29 0.14
N CYS A 58 -4.02 7.37 -0.42
CA CYS A 58 -4.38 8.56 0.35
C CYS A 58 -5.41 8.26 1.46
N LEU A 59 -6.24 7.23 1.27
CA LEU A 59 -7.28 6.82 2.22
C LEU A 59 -6.71 6.23 3.52
N ILE A 60 -5.48 5.73 3.52
CA ILE A 60 -4.90 5.07 4.70
C ILE A 60 -4.96 6.02 5.91
N ARG A 61 -4.52 7.26 5.76
CA ARG A 61 -4.55 8.23 6.87
C ARG A 61 -5.96 8.51 7.36
N TRP A 62 -6.93 8.61 6.44
CA TRP A 62 -8.33 8.84 6.76
C TRP A 62 -8.93 7.64 7.52
N LEU A 63 -8.68 6.42 7.05
CA LEU A 63 -9.18 5.18 7.65
C LEU A 63 -8.69 4.98 9.09
N TYR A 64 -7.42 5.26 9.36
CA TYR A 64 -6.83 5.13 10.69
C TYR A 64 -7.05 6.34 11.60
N SER A 65 -7.62 7.45 11.10
CA SER A 65 -7.78 8.69 11.87
C SER A 65 -8.61 8.54 13.16
N ARG A 66 -9.42 7.48 13.27
CA ARG A 66 -10.33 7.24 14.40
C ARG A 66 -9.95 6.01 15.23
N THR A 67 -8.76 5.41 15.03
CA THR A 67 -8.34 4.22 15.79
C THR A 67 -6.85 4.22 16.10
N ASN A 68 -6.50 3.75 17.30
CA ASN A 68 -5.12 3.50 17.72
C ASN A 68 -4.74 2.02 17.67
N ASP A 69 -5.66 1.14 17.28
CA ASP A 69 -5.46 -0.31 17.26
C ASP A 69 -4.53 -0.75 16.11
N TYR A 70 -3.98 0.19 15.33
CA TYR A 70 -2.91 -0.06 14.37
C TYR A 70 -1.68 -0.72 15.01
N ILE A 71 -1.40 -0.45 16.29
CA ILE A 71 -0.23 -0.99 16.97
C ILE A 71 -0.27 -2.52 17.09
N PHE A 72 -1.47 -3.11 17.08
CA PHE A 72 -1.67 -4.56 17.20
C PHE A 72 -1.64 -5.27 15.83
N GLY A 73 -0.89 -4.76 14.86
CA GLY A 73 -0.86 -5.36 13.51
C GLY A 73 -2.14 -5.11 12.69
N GLY A 74 -2.98 -4.16 13.09
CA GLY A 74 -4.06 -3.60 12.27
C GLY A 74 -5.49 -3.99 12.67
N PRO A 75 -6.43 -3.04 12.77
CA PRO A 75 -7.83 -3.30 13.08
C PRO A 75 -8.63 -3.64 11.82
N TRP A 76 -8.29 -4.74 11.15
CA TRP A 76 -8.73 -5.03 9.78
C TRP A 76 -10.26 -5.02 9.60
N ASN A 77 -11.02 -5.58 10.55
CA ASN A 77 -12.49 -5.57 10.51
C ASN A 77 -13.07 -4.14 10.57
N TYR A 78 -12.49 -3.27 11.41
CA TYR A 78 -12.89 -1.87 11.46
C TYR A 78 -12.62 -1.15 10.12
N LEU A 79 -11.46 -1.41 9.50
CA LEU A 79 -11.10 -0.81 8.21
C LEU A 79 -12.02 -1.28 7.08
N VAL A 80 -12.40 -2.57 7.07
CA VAL A 80 -13.40 -3.11 6.15
C VAL A 80 -14.72 -2.36 6.29
N HIS A 81 -15.23 -2.22 7.52
CA HIS A 81 -16.49 -1.50 7.74
C HIS A 81 -16.40 -0.02 7.32
N ALA A 82 -15.29 0.66 7.63
CA ALA A 82 -15.08 2.06 7.24
C ALA A 82 -15.03 2.23 5.72
N LEU A 83 -14.29 1.38 5.01
CA LEU A 83 -14.19 1.42 3.55
C LEU A 83 -15.52 1.08 2.88
N MET A 84 -16.21 0.02 3.32
CA MET A 84 -17.52 -0.35 2.78
C MET A 84 -18.55 0.75 3.01
N GLY A 85 -18.53 1.39 4.19
CA GLY A 85 -19.34 2.56 4.48
C GLY A 85 -19.03 3.72 3.53
N LEU A 86 -17.75 4.00 3.29
CA LEU A 86 -17.33 5.02 2.34
C LEU A 86 -17.88 4.77 0.94
N VAL A 87 -17.62 3.58 0.39
CA VAL A 87 -18.05 3.24 -0.98
C VAL A 87 -19.56 3.29 -1.11
N ARG A 88 -20.28 2.76 -0.12
CA ARG A 88 -21.75 2.79 -0.08
C ARG A 88 -22.29 4.21 -0.09
N SER A 89 -21.74 5.12 0.72
CA SER A 89 -22.20 6.51 0.79
C SER A 89 -22.14 7.21 -0.58
N PHE A 90 -21.10 6.96 -1.39
CA PHE A 90 -21.01 7.50 -2.75
C PHE A 90 -21.99 6.82 -3.70
N GLN A 91 -22.05 5.49 -3.70
CA GLN A 91 -22.88 4.71 -4.64
C GLN A 91 -24.39 4.95 -4.43
N GLU A 92 -24.85 5.08 -3.19
CA GLU A 92 -26.25 5.41 -2.85
C GLU A 92 -26.66 6.81 -3.35
N ARG A 93 -25.69 7.69 -3.59
CA ARG A 93 -25.90 9.01 -4.20
C ARG A 93 -25.68 9.03 -5.71
N GLY A 94 -25.52 7.86 -6.33
CA GLY A 94 -25.34 7.72 -7.77
C GLY A 94 -23.95 8.15 -8.25
N ILE A 95 -22.93 8.06 -7.38
CA ILE A 95 -21.55 8.38 -7.71
C ILE A 95 -20.73 7.09 -7.73
N ASP A 96 -20.06 6.82 -8.85
CA ASP A 96 -19.17 5.67 -8.99
C ASP A 96 -17.73 6.04 -8.55
N LEU A 97 -17.00 5.05 -8.06
CA LEU A 97 -15.61 5.20 -7.63
C LEU A 97 -14.70 4.25 -8.43
N VAL A 98 -13.56 4.76 -8.88
CA VAL A 98 -12.48 4.02 -9.52
C VAL A 98 -11.20 4.22 -8.71
N PHE A 99 -10.55 3.14 -8.30
CA PHE A 99 -9.36 3.21 -7.43
C PHE A 99 -8.10 2.91 -8.23
N PHE A 100 -7.07 3.71 -7.99
CA PHE A 100 -5.71 3.45 -8.42
C PHE A 100 -4.82 3.22 -7.20
N PHE A 101 -3.87 2.31 -7.31
CA PHE A 101 -2.88 2.04 -6.29
C PHE A 101 -1.49 2.05 -6.91
N ASP A 102 -0.51 2.51 -6.14
CA ASP A 102 0.89 2.38 -6.51
C ASP A 102 1.22 0.93 -6.85
N GLY A 103 1.93 0.77 -7.95
CA GLY A 103 2.33 -0.53 -8.46
C GLY A 103 3.80 -0.83 -8.16
N THR A 104 4.59 -0.97 -9.22
CA THR A 104 6.02 -1.30 -9.13
C THR A 104 6.84 -0.09 -8.73
N VAL A 105 7.88 -0.29 -7.92
CA VAL A 105 8.86 0.75 -7.64
C VAL A 105 9.74 0.92 -8.87
N CYS A 106 9.70 2.12 -9.44
CA CYS A 106 10.56 2.49 -10.57
C CYS A 106 12.01 2.68 -10.11
N GLY A 107 12.98 2.24 -10.91
CA GLY A 107 14.42 2.36 -10.62
C GLY A 107 14.88 3.78 -10.29
N ALA A 108 14.22 4.81 -10.85
CA ALA A 108 14.51 6.22 -10.57
C ALA A 108 14.19 6.65 -9.13
N LYS A 109 13.29 5.94 -8.42
CA LYS A 109 12.83 6.27 -7.07
C LYS A 109 13.50 5.45 -5.97
N VAL A 110 14.46 4.58 -6.30
CA VAL A 110 15.09 3.68 -5.32
C VAL A 110 15.79 4.45 -4.20
N GLU A 111 16.53 5.52 -4.51
CA GLU A 111 17.27 6.28 -3.50
C GLU A 111 16.33 7.04 -2.55
N GLU A 112 15.25 7.61 -3.09
CA GLU A 112 14.22 8.23 -2.28
C GLU A 112 13.51 7.20 -1.39
N TRP A 113 13.16 6.04 -1.96
CA TRP A 113 12.60 4.93 -1.22
C TRP A 113 13.51 4.52 -0.05
N ARG A 114 14.84 4.48 -0.27
CA ARG A 114 15.84 4.19 0.76
C ARG A 114 15.81 5.21 1.89
N SER A 115 15.96 6.49 1.55
CA SER A 115 15.99 7.58 2.53
C SER A 115 14.71 7.62 3.39
N ARG A 116 13.54 7.41 2.77
CA ARG A 116 12.25 7.37 3.46
C ARG A 116 12.18 6.20 4.46
N ARG A 117 12.64 5.01 4.08
CA ARG A 117 12.58 3.80 4.93
C ARG A 117 13.58 3.86 6.08
N GLU A 118 14.78 4.40 5.87
CA GLU A 118 15.76 4.59 6.96
C GLU A 118 15.21 5.47 8.08
N LYS A 119 14.59 6.61 7.72
CA LYS A 119 13.91 7.47 8.70
C LYS A 119 12.80 6.72 9.42
N LYS A 120 12.02 5.91 8.70
CA LYS A 120 10.92 5.15 9.28
C LYS A 120 11.40 4.07 10.26
N CYS A 121 12.51 3.39 9.96
CA CYS A 121 13.14 2.45 10.88
C CYS A 121 13.50 3.11 12.22
N GLN A 122 14.08 4.32 12.19
CA GLN A 122 14.39 5.06 13.41
C GLN A 122 13.14 5.42 14.23
N GLU A 123 12.02 5.75 13.58
CA GLU A 123 10.73 5.99 14.25
C GLU A 123 10.17 4.72 14.89
N ILE A 124 10.30 3.58 14.22
CA ILE A 124 9.87 2.28 14.74
C ILE A 124 10.69 1.90 15.97
N MET A 125 12.02 2.05 15.94
CA MET A 125 12.89 1.80 17.10
C MET A 125 12.44 2.62 18.32
N LYS A 126 12.22 3.93 18.15
CA LYS A 126 11.71 4.82 19.21
C LYS A 126 10.34 4.39 19.71
N THR A 127 9.51 3.80 18.85
CA THR A 127 8.21 3.27 19.25
C THR A 127 8.38 2.06 20.18
N PHE A 128 9.28 1.14 19.84
CA PHE A 128 9.59 -0.01 20.70
C PHE A 128 10.24 0.37 22.03
N GLU A 129 11.12 1.37 22.06
CA GLU A 129 11.65 1.94 23.31
C GLU A 129 10.52 2.39 24.24
N LYS A 130 9.52 3.11 23.69
CA LYS A 130 8.34 3.56 24.45
C LYS A 130 7.43 2.42 24.89
N LEU A 131 7.24 1.40 24.05
CA LEU A 131 6.46 0.21 24.41
C LEU A 131 7.10 -0.52 25.59
N ARG A 132 8.42 -0.76 25.53
CA ARG A 132 9.17 -1.43 26.62
C ARG A 132 9.18 -0.62 27.91
N ALA A 133 9.22 0.71 27.81
CA ALA A 133 9.11 1.61 28.96
C ALA A 133 7.68 1.79 29.49
N GLY A 134 6.66 1.20 28.83
CA GLY A 134 5.25 1.34 29.23
C GLY A 134 4.70 2.76 29.07
N CYS A 135 5.38 3.63 28.31
CA CYS A 135 5.06 5.05 28.16
C CYS A 135 4.57 5.42 26.75
N TRP A 136 4.29 4.42 25.91
CA TRP A 136 3.65 4.65 24.62
C TRP A 136 2.26 5.27 24.82
N THR A 137 1.95 6.35 24.12
CA THR A 137 0.68 7.08 24.28
C THR A 137 -0.24 7.00 23.07
N GLY A 138 0.18 6.29 22.02
CA GLY A 138 -0.37 6.53 20.69
C GLY A 138 -0.04 7.94 20.19
N GLY A 139 -0.54 8.27 19.00
CA GLY A 139 -0.34 9.59 18.41
C GLY A 139 -0.71 9.65 16.94
N SER A 140 -0.75 10.87 16.40
CA SER A 140 -1.03 11.17 14.99
C SER A 140 0.06 10.71 14.02
N ASN A 141 1.25 10.39 14.52
CA ASN A 141 2.35 9.78 13.77
C ASN A 141 2.37 8.28 13.94
N PHE A 142 1.35 7.61 13.42
CA PHE A 142 1.35 6.16 13.44
C PHE A 142 2.16 5.59 12.28
N THR A 143 2.80 4.45 12.52
CA THR A 143 3.28 3.58 11.46
C THR A 143 2.14 2.65 11.10
N CYS A 144 1.79 2.59 9.81
CA CYS A 144 0.75 1.67 9.36
C CYS A 144 1.22 0.23 9.63
N PRO A 145 0.29 -0.66 10.01
CA PRO A 145 0.59 -2.08 10.05
C PRO A 145 1.22 -2.55 8.75
N ASN A 146 2.16 -3.48 8.84
CA ASN A 146 2.72 -4.09 7.66
C ASN A 146 1.63 -4.70 6.79
N GLY A 147 1.68 -4.35 5.51
CA GLY A 147 0.74 -4.82 4.51
C GLY A 147 -0.55 -4.02 4.35
N THR A 148 -0.74 -2.90 5.06
CA THR A 148 -1.93 -2.04 4.90
C THR A 148 -2.25 -1.68 3.44
N ALA A 149 -1.25 -1.30 2.64
CA ALA A 149 -1.47 -0.94 1.23
C ALA A 149 -2.04 -2.10 0.40
N HIS A 150 -1.43 -3.28 0.52
CA HIS A 150 -1.92 -4.50 -0.13
C HIS A 150 -3.32 -4.86 0.37
N THR A 151 -3.54 -4.86 1.68
CA THR A 151 -4.83 -5.20 2.28
C THR A 151 -5.92 -4.23 1.84
N LEU A 152 -5.63 -2.93 1.74
CA LEU A 152 -6.60 -1.93 1.26
C LEU A 152 -7.00 -2.19 -0.19
N CYS A 153 -6.04 -2.42 -1.09
CA CYS A 153 -6.34 -2.81 -2.46
C CYS A 153 -7.18 -4.10 -2.52
N PHE A 154 -6.80 -5.09 -1.72
CA PHE A 154 -7.52 -6.36 -1.60
C PHE A 154 -8.97 -6.17 -1.14
N MET A 155 -9.21 -5.31 -0.14
CA MET A 155 -10.55 -4.95 0.34
C MET A 155 -11.39 -4.33 -0.77
N VAL A 156 -10.87 -3.32 -1.47
CA VAL A 156 -11.62 -2.66 -2.56
C VAL A 156 -11.95 -3.69 -3.65
N ARG A 157 -10.97 -4.48 -4.09
CA ARG A 157 -11.12 -5.41 -5.22
C ARG A 157 -12.15 -6.51 -4.97
N HIS A 158 -12.22 -7.02 -3.74
CA HIS A 158 -13.00 -8.22 -3.42
C HIS A 158 -14.26 -7.97 -2.60
N LEU A 159 -14.37 -6.82 -1.92
CA LEU A 159 -15.57 -6.49 -1.13
C LEU A 159 -16.47 -5.44 -1.78
N THR A 160 -16.05 -4.86 -2.90
CA THR A 160 -16.78 -3.80 -3.59
C THR A 160 -16.92 -4.10 -5.08
N SER A 161 -17.82 -3.40 -5.75
CA SER A 161 -17.98 -3.44 -7.20
C SER A 161 -17.11 -2.40 -7.93
N CYS A 162 -16.24 -1.69 -7.22
CA CYS A 162 -15.40 -0.65 -7.79
C CYS A 162 -14.35 -1.24 -8.74
N LYS A 163 -14.00 -0.48 -9.78
CA LYS A 163 -12.84 -0.80 -10.62
C LYS A 163 -11.58 -0.47 -9.83
N VAL A 164 -10.58 -1.34 -9.91
CA VAL A 164 -9.30 -1.19 -9.22
C VAL A 164 -8.17 -1.40 -10.21
N PHE A 165 -7.20 -0.50 -10.19
CA PHE A 165 -6.03 -0.54 -11.05
C PHE A 165 -4.73 -0.43 -10.25
N TYR A 166 -3.69 -1.15 -10.66
CA TYR A 166 -2.32 -0.84 -10.26
C TYR A 166 -1.67 0.03 -11.34
N ALA A 167 -1.00 1.10 -10.91
CA ALA A 167 -0.23 1.96 -11.79
C ALA A 167 1.04 1.23 -12.27
N VAL A 168 1.33 1.33 -13.56
CA VAL A 168 2.56 0.85 -14.20
C VAL A 168 3.63 1.94 -14.17
N GLU A 169 3.20 3.19 -14.30
CA GLU A 169 3.99 4.41 -14.16
C GLU A 169 3.78 5.04 -12.78
N GLU A 170 3.96 6.36 -12.69
CA GLU A 170 3.55 7.15 -11.54
C GLU A 170 2.03 7.16 -11.40
N CYS A 171 1.56 6.80 -10.20
CA CYS A 171 0.14 6.66 -9.90
C CYS A 171 -0.62 7.98 -10.12
N ASP A 172 -0.05 9.11 -9.71
CA ASP A 172 -0.67 10.43 -9.88
C ASP A 172 -0.89 10.78 -11.36
N THR A 173 0.10 10.47 -12.21
CA THR A 173 0.01 10.68 -13.66
C THR A 173 -1.07 9.79 -14.27
N GLU A 174 -1.15 8.51 -13.88
CA GLU A 174 -2.20 7.60 -14.37
C GLU A 174 -3.60 7.97 -13.89
N VAL A 175 -3.75 8.40 -12.63
CA VAL A 175 -5.00 8.92 -12.07
C VAL A 175 -5.48 10.12 -12.88
N CYS A 176 -4.60 11.09 -13.15
CA CYS A 176 -4.91 12.25 -13.98
C CYS A 176 -5.25 11.85 -15.42
N ARG A 177 -4.43 11.02 -16.06
CA ARG A 177 -4.67 10.56 -17.44
C ARG A 177 -6.02 9.83 -17.56
N PHE A 178 -6.35 8.97 -16.59
CA PHE A 178 -7.65 8.30 -16.56
C PHE A 178 -8.80 9.31 -16.39
N ALA A 179 -8.68 10.24 -15.45
CA ALA A 179 -9.71 11.23 -15.18
C ALA A 179 -9.97 12.17 -16.37
N GLU A 180 -8.94 12.55 -17.13
CA GLU A 180 -9.12 13.36 -18.35
C GLU A 180 -9.78 12.57 -19.47
N SER A 181 -9.32 11.34 -19.72
CA SER A 181 -9.76 10.49 -20.84
C SER A 181 -11.18 9.92 -20.70
N HIS A 182 -11.76 9.89 -19.50
CA HIS A 182 -13.08 9.33 -19.23
C HIS A 182 -14.13 10.42 -18.93
N PRO A 183 -15.02 10.78 -19.88
CA PRO A 183 -15.93 11.92 -19.74
C PRO A 183 -16.84 11.88 -18.51
N GLU A 184 -17.18 10.69 -18.00
CA GLU A 184 -17.95 10.49 -16.78
C GLU A 184 -17.21 10.94 -15.49
N CYS A 185 -15.88 11.03 -15.54
CA CYS A 185 -15.08 11.51 -14.42
C CYS A 185 -15.27 13.02 -14.23
N PHE A 186 -15.51 13.43 -12.98
CA PHE A 186 -15.66 14.85 -12.62
C PHE A 186 -14.73 15.29 -11.49
N ALA A 187 -14.11 14.34 -10.79
CA ALA A 187 -13.20 14.63 -9.69
C ALA A 187 -12.13 13.55 -9.49
N ILE A 188 -11.01 13.98 -8.92
CA ILE A 188 -9.98 13.13 -8.30
C ILE A 188 -10.08 13.32 -6.80
N LEU A 189 -10.11 12.23 -6.03
CA LEU A 189 -9.97 12.23 -4.58
C LEU A 189 -8.55 11.79 -4.24
N GLY A 190 -7.76 12.69 -3.66
CA GLY A 190 -6.36 12.46 -3.35
C GLY A 190 -5.88 13.30 -2.18
N GLN A 191 -4.59 13.19 -1.85
CA GLN A 191 -3.95 14.08 -0.88
C GLN A 191 -2.52 14.49 -1.29
N ASP A 192 -2.15 14.24 -2.55
CA ASP A 192 -0.91 14.75 -3.14
C ASP A 192 -1.11 16.19 -3.65
N SER A 193 -0.18 17.09 -3.36
CA SER A 193 -0.25 18.47 -3.83
C SER A 193 0.02 18.62 -5.32
N ASP A 194 0.63 17.64 -5.98
CA ASP A 194 0.87 17.62 -7.42
C ASP A 194 -0.43 17.62 -8.23
N PHE A 195 -1.52 17.03 -7.72
CA PHE A 195 -2.85 17.12 -8.34
C PHE A 195 -3.34 18.57 -8.55
N ALA A 196 -2.84 19.54 -7.77
CA ALA A 196 -3.18 20.96 -7.95
C ALA A 196 -2.38 21.65 -9.08
N ILE A 197 -1.38 20.97 -9.65
CA ILE A 197 -0.53 21.48 -10.73
C ILE A 197 -1.00 20.99 -12.10
N PHE A 198 -1.49 19.76 -12.18
CA PHE A 198 -2.02 19.20 -13.42
C PHE A 198 -3.09 20.12 -14.03
N ASN A 199 -3.02 20.32 -15.35
CA ASN A 199 -3.98 21.13 -16.06
C ASN A 199 -5.24 20.31 -16.40
N MET A 200 -6.10 20.13 -15.40
CA MET A 200 -7.24 19.22 -15.45
C MET A 200 -8.58 19.93 -15.68
N ARG A 201 -9.54 19.20 -16.25
CA ARG A 201 -10.96 19.58 -16.31
C ARG A 201 -11.74 19.16 -15.05
N VAL A 202 -11.24 18.16 -14.34
CA VAL A 202 -11.87 17.60 -13.14
C VAL A 202 -11.46 18.35 -11.86
N LEU A 203 -12.27 18.22 -10.82
CA LEU A 203 -11.98 18.80 -9.50
C LEU A 203 -10.92 17.98 -8.76
N TYR A 204 -9.95 18.63 -8.12
CA TYR A 204 -9.09 17.96 -7.14
C TYR A 204 -9.68 18.09 -5.73
N LEU A 205 -10.11 16.97 -5.16
CA LEU A 205 -10.76 16.86 -3.86
C LEU A 205 -9.81 16.30 -2.79
N SER A 206 -9.86 16.89 -1.60
CA SER A 206 -9.07 16.45 -0.46
C SER A 206 -9.66 15.19 0.19
N CYS A 207 -8.85 14.14 0.28
CA CYS A 207 -9.18 12.98 1.10
C CYS A 207 -9.08 13.28 2.61
N LEU A 208 -8.12 14.12 3.01
CA LEU A 208 -7.90 14.46 4.43
C LEU A 208 -9.11 15.15 5.07
N HIS A 209 -9.82 15.97 4.30
CA HIS A 209 -10.95 16.78 4.78
C HIS A 209 -12.32 16.16 4.48
N LEU A 210 -12.35 14.90 4.01
CA LEU A 210 -13.59 14.24 3.61
C LEU A 210 -14.50 13.96 4.83
N ASP A 211 -15.64 14.64 4.84
CA ASP A 211 -16.78 14.32 5.69
C ASP A 211 -17.69 13.34 4.92
N ILE A 212 -17.64 12.06 5.32
CA ILE A 212 -18.38 11.00 4.64
C ILE A 212 -19.89 11.05 4.91
N ASP A 213 -20.31 11.59 6.05
CA ASP A 213 -21.72 11.65 6.44
C ASP A 213 -22.46 12.71 5.60
N ARG A 214 -21.77 13.82 5.31
CA ARG A 214 -22.30 14.90 4.48
C ARG A 214 -21.90 14.81 3.01
N LEU A 215 -20.90 13.99 2.67
CA LEU A 215 -20.22 13.96 1.37
C LEU A 215 -19.73 15.36 0.96
N GLN A 216 -19.04 16.00 1.88
CA GLN A 216 -18.45 17.32 1.70
C GLN A 216 -16.94 17.25 1.93
N THR A 217 -16.19 18.06 1.20
CA THR A 217 -14.74 18.15 1.36
C THR A 217 -14.21 19.48 0.83
N ARG A 218 -12.90 19.67 0.89
CA ARG A 218 -12.18 20.78 0.26
C ARG A 218 -11.79 20.42 -1.17
N ALA A 219 -11.93 21.38 -2.08
CA ALA A 219 -11.43 21.31 -3.45
C ALA A 219 -10.33 22.36 -3.66
N TYR A 220 -9.25 21.97 -4.33
CA TYR A 220 -8.11 22.83 -4.64
C TYR A 220 -8.17 23.34 -6.08
N SER A 221 -7.81 24.61 -6.30
CA SER A 221 -7.94 25.29 -7.60
C SER A 221 -6.60 25.69 -8.20
N SER A 222 -6.20 24.99 -9.27
CA SER A 222 -5.03 25.33 -10.10
C SER A 222 -5.18 26.71 -10.76
N GLU A 223 -6.40 27.06 -11.16
CA GLU A 223 -6.74 28.38 -11.73
C GLU A 223 -6.53 29.51 -10.72
N ALA A 224 -6.97 29.34 -9.47
CA ALA A 224 -6.76 30.34 -8.44
C ALA A 224 -5.27 30.47 -8.07
N LEU A 225 -4.54 29.35 -8.03
CA LEU A 225 -3.08 29.33 -7.84
C LEU A 225 -2.36 30.13 -8.93
N ALA A 226 -2.64 29.83 -10.21
CA ALA A 226 -2.04 30.52 -11.35
C ALA A 226 -2.32 32.02 -11.30
N ARG A 227 -3.59 32.41 -11.04
CA ARG A 227 -3.99 33.81 -10.92
C ARG A 227 -3.27 34.54 -9.79
N HIS A 228 -3.18 33.92 -8.62
CA HIS A 228 -2.51 34.50 -7.45
C HIS A 228 -1.01 34.68 -7.72
N LEU A 229 -0.38 33.69 -8.33
CA LEU A 229 1.03 33.76 -8.74
C LEU A 229 1.24 34.67 -9.96
N GLY A 230 0.21 35.20 -10.62
CA GLY A 230 0.33 35.99 -11.84
C GLY A 230 0.92 35.19 -13.03
N LEU A 231 0.64 33.89 -13.10
CA LEU A 231 1.11 32.98 -14.15
C LEU A 231 -0.07 32.48 -15.00
N HIS A 232 0.24 32.06 -16.23
CA HIS A 232 -0.70 31.25 -17.01
C HIS A 232 -0.74 29.81 -16.46
N ARG A 233 -1.88 29.11 -16.54
CA ARG A 233 -2.02 27.73 -16.03
C ARG A 233 -0.99 26.76 -16.62
N GLU A 234 -0.65 26.94 -17.89
CA GLU A 234 0.37 26.12 -18.59
C GLU A 234 1.78 26.27 -18.01
N LEU A 235 2.05 27.31 -17.21
CA LEU A 235 3.34 27.52 -16.54
C LEU A 235 3.38 26.87 -15.15
N LEU A 236 2.28 26.33 -14.63
CA LEU A 236 2.27 25.67 -13.33
C LEU A 236 3.20 24.45 -13.25
N PRO A 237 3.31 23.58 -14.28
CA PRO A 237 4.29 22.51 -14.30
C PRO A 237 5.75 23.00 -14.17
N LEU A 238 6.10 24.09 -14.87
CA LEU A 238 7.41 24.73 -14.71
C LEU A 238 7.59 25.29 -13.29
N PHE A 239 6.59 26.00 -12.78
CA PHE A 239 6.61 26.51 -11.41
C PHE A 239 6.84 25.38 -10.39
N ALA A 240 6.12 24.27 -10.52
CA ALA A 240 6.25 23.09 -9.69
C ALA A 240 7.66 22.50 -9.74
N CYS A 241 8.19 22.30 -10.95
CA CYS A 241 9.56 21.85 -11.18
C CYS A 241 10.59 22.75 -10.46
N LEU A 242 10.43 24.07 -10.54
CA LEU A 242 11.34 25.03 -9.87
C LEU A 242 11.12 25.16 -8.35
N ALA A 243 9.93 24.83 -7.85
CA ALA A 243 9.62 24.77 -6.42
C ALA A 243 10.25 23.55 -5.75
N GLY A 244 10.57 22.53 -6.54
CA GLY A 244 11.05 21.23 -6.13
C GLY A 244 9.90 20.24 -6.06
N ASN A 245 9.88 19.31 -7.01
CA ASN A 245 8.91 18.22 -7.12
C ASN A 245 9.63 16.86 -7.04
N ASP A 246 8.88 15.77 -7.25
CA ASP A 246 9.41 14.41 -7.13
C ASP A 246 10.56 14.09 -8.12
N THR A 247 10.65 14.82 -9.23
CA THR A 247 11.74 14.64 -10.21
C THR A 247 12.93 15.56 -9.95
N VAL A 248 12.68 16.83 -9.61
CA VAL A 248 13.72 17.84 -9.35
C VAL A 248 13.71 18.20 -7.87
N SER A 249 14.71 17.71 -7.13
CA SER A 249 14.72 17.88 -5.68
C SER A 249 15.13 19.29 -5.25
N LYS A 250 14.78 19.65 -4.00
CA LYS A 250 15.19 20.93 -3.42
C LYS A 250 16.70 21.03 -3.23
N GLU A 251 17.36 19.89 -3.03
CA GLU A 251 18.81 19.80 -2.92
C GLU A 251 19.47 20.20 -4.25
N GLN A 252 18.94 19.74 -5.38
CA GLN A 252 19.41 20.13 -6.71
C GLN A 252 19.14 21.62 -7.00
N LEU A 253 18.03 22.15 -6.51
CA LEU A 253 17.64 23.56 -6.67
C LEU A 253 18.25 24.50 -5.62
N LYS A 254 19.06 23.99 -4.68
CA LYS A 254 19.54 24.76 -3.52
C LYS A 254 20.24 26.05 -3.90
N SER A 255 21.13 26.02 -4.89
CA SER A 255 21.85 27.20 -5.39
C SER A 255 20.90 28.23 -6.01
N PHE A 256 19.94 27.75 -6.80
CA PHE A 256 18.91 28.59 -7.39
C PHE A 256 18.02 29.23 -6.30
N HIS A 257 17.49 28.44 -5.37
CA HIS A 257 16.67 28.93 -4.26
C HIS A 257 17.41 29.95 -3.39
N HIS A 258 18.72 29.75 -3.14
CA HIS A 258 19.54 30.74 -2.44
C HIS A 258 19.70 32.05 -3.22
N SER A 259 19.82 31.99 -4.56
CA SER A 259 19.90 33.18 -5.41
C SER A 259 18.63 34.05 -5.37
N LEU A 260 17.48 33.46 -5.04
CA LEU A 260 16.20 34.16 -4.90
C LEU A 260 16.06 34.94 -3.58
N GLY A 261 17.00 34.74 -2.64
CA GLY A 261 17.02 35.37 -1.33
C GLY A 261 16.39 34.52 -0.22
N SER A 262 16.57 34.97 1.03
CA SER A 262 16.05 34.31 2.23
C SER A 262 14.77 34.98 2.74
N ALA A 263 13.82 34.18 3.20
CA ALA A 263 12.59 34.68 3.80
C ALA A 263 12.90 35.46 5.11
N PRO A 264 12.23 36.60 5.36
CA PRO A 264 12.48 37.43 6.55
C PRO A 264 12.05 36.79 7.87
N TYR A 265 11.16 35.79 7.87
CA TYR A 265 10.74 35.01 9.04
C TYR A 265 10.52 33.54 8.67
N SER A 266 10.95 32.60 9.53
CA SER A 266 10.97 31.15 9.26
C SER A 266 9.61 30.52 8.92
N HIS A 267 8.51 31.13 9.35
CA HIS A 267 7.16 30.55 9.25
C HIS A 267 6.52 30.66 7.85
N ASN A 268 7.05 31.49 6.95
CA ASN A 268 6.50 31.68 5.58
C ASN A 268 7.51 31.35 4.46
N ARG A 269 8.49 30.47 4.73
CA ARG A 269 9.59 30.20 3.79
C ARG A 269 9.11 29.70 2.43
N HIS A 270 8.13 28.79 2.40
CA HIS A 270 7.58 28.25 1.15
C HIS A 270 6.79 29.30 0.37
N ALA A 271 5.92 30.07 1.04
CA ALA A 271 5.16 31.14 0.40
C ALA A 271 6.08 32.17 -0.26
N TYR A 272 7.11 32.64 0.45
CA TYR A 272 8.10 33.56 -0.09
C TYR A 272 8.80 32.97 -1.33
N LEU A 273 9.23 31.71 -1.23
CA LEU A 273 9.89 31.04 -2.34
C LEU A 273 8.98 30.94 -3.58
N PHE A 274 7.71 30.55 -3.40
CA PHE A 274 6.75 30.42 -4.50
C PHE A 274 6.54 31.76 -5.22
N GLU A 275 6.36 32.85 -4.49
CA GLU A 275 6.23 34.20 -5.07
C GLU A 275 7.48 34.61 -5.87
N LYS A 276 8.67 34.31 -5.35
CA LYS A 276 9.94 34.61 -6.02
C LYS A 276 10.13 33.80 -7.29
N ILE A 277 9.83 32.51 -7.27
CA ILE A 277 9.89 31.64 -8.45
C ILE A 277 8.95 32.20 -9.52
N ALA A 278 7.70 32.48 -9.17
CA ALA A 278 6.73 33.04 -10.11
C ALA A 278 7.19 34.40 -10.68
N ALA A 279 7.77 35.27 -9.85
CA ALA A 279 8.33 36.55 -10.30
C ALA A 279 9.48 36.38 -11.31
N VAL A 280 10.37 35.41 -11.10
CA VAL A 280 11.46 35.11 -12.04
C VAL A 280 10.93 34.56 -13.35
N ILE A 281 9.96 33.64 -13.33
CA ILE A 281 9.31 33.12 -14.54
C ILE A 281 8.75 34.28 -15.38
N ARG A 282 8.06 35.24 -14.73
CA ARG A 282 7.54 36.45 -15.40
C ARG A 282 8.65 37.35 -15.95
N GLN A 283 9.64 37.68 -15.12
CA GLN A 283 10.70 38.62 -15.49
C GLN A 283 11.56 38.10 -16.64
N LYS A 284 11.84 36.80 -16.66
CA LYS A 284 12.64 36.15 -17.71
C LYS A 284 11.83 35.78 -18.95
N GLY A 285 10.49 35.87 -18.90
CA GLY A 285 9.61 35.51 -20.01
C GLY A 285 9.71 34.02 -20.38
N TRP A 286 9.93 33.17 -19.38
CA TRP A 286 10.12 31.74 -19.60
C TRP A 286 8.83 31.06 -20.08
N ARG A 287 9.00 30.07 -20.95
CA ARG A 287 7.90 29.26 -21.51
C ARG A 287 7.70 27.98 -20.69
N ALA A 288 6.58 27.30 -20.91
CA ALA A 288 6.24 26.07 -20.19
C ALA A 288 7.30 24.96 -20.35
N ILE A 289 7.88 24.84 -21.55
CA ILE A 289 8.92 23.86 -21.84
C ILE A 289 10.30 24.50 -21.54
N PRO A 290 11.10 23.90 -20.63
CA PRO A 290 12.46 24.33 -20.34
C PRO A 290 13.36 24.34 -21.58
N ASP A 291 14.26 25.32 -21.65
CA ASP A 291 15.31 25.38 -22.68
C ASP A 291 16.72 25.46 -22.06
N ILE A 292 17.74 25.34 -22.91
CA ILE A 292 19.14 25.31 -22.46
C ILE A 292 19.57 26.61 -21.76
N SER A 293 18.94 27.74 -22.09
CA SER A 293 19.24 29.03 -21.47
C SER A 293 18.71 29.08 -20.03
N MET A 294 17.50 28.54 -19.82
CA MET A 294 16.87 28.39 -18.52
C MET A 294 17.67 27.41 -17.65
N ALA A 295 18.02 26.24 -18.18
CA ALA A 295 18.81 25.23 -17.48
C ALA A 295 20.14 25.80 -16.94
N ARG A 296 20.87 26.54 -17.78
CA ARG A 296 22.10 27.25 -17.38
C ARG A 296 21.87 28.32 -16.32
N CYS A 297 20.74 29.04 -16.39
CA CYS A 297 20.41 30.08 -15.41
C CYS A 297 20.09 29.50 -14.02
N ILE A 298 19.43 28.33 -13.98
CA ILE A 298 19.05 27.66 -12.73
C ILE A 298 20.24 26.85 -12.17
N GLY A 299 21.09 26.33 -13.05
CA GLY A 299 22.18 25.42 -12.69
C GLY A 299 21.71 23.97 -12.52
N VAL A 300 20.67 23.57 -13.25
CA VAL A 300 20.13 22.21 -13.27
C VAL A 300 20.17 21.69 -14.71
N ASP A 301 20.41 20.39 -14.86
CA ASP A 301 20.44 19.72 -16.16
C ASP A 301 19.11 19.86 -16.92
N LEU A 302 19.18 20.09 -18.24
CA LEU A 302 18.00 20.33 -19.06
C LEU A 302 17.10 19.10 -19.12
N ASP A 303 17.66 17.90 -19.24
CA ASP A 303 16.87 16.67 -19.35
C ASP A 303 16.11 16.42 -18.05
N LEU A 304 16.72 16.76 -16.91
CA LEU A 304 16.07 16.67 -15.62
C LEU A 304 14.90 17.67 -15.48
N LEU A 305 15.09 18.92 -15.91
CA LEU A 305 14.01 19.92 -15.93
C LEU A 305 12.88 19.51 -16.87
N LEU A 306 13.21 18.99 -18.05
CA LEU A 306 12.23 18.49 -19.02
C LEU A 306 11.40 17.36 -18.38
N LYS A 307 12.04 16.36 -17.78
CA LYS A 307 11.33 15.28 -17.05
C LYS A 307 10.43 15.82 -15.94
N GLY A 308 10.92 16.79 -15.16
CA GLY A 308 10.17 17.36 -14.04
C GLY A 308 8.95 18.20 -14.45
N VAL A 309 8.95 18.78 -15.65
CA VAL A 309 7.76 19.41 -16.23
C VAL A 309 6.83 18.36 -16.86
N HIS A 310 7.42 17.37 -17.51
CA HIS A 310 6.71 16.37 -18.29
C HIS A 310 5.88 15.40 -17.46
N MET A 311 6.23 15.16 -16.20
CA MET A 311 5.42 14.34 -15.29
C MET A 311 3.97 14.83 -15.13
N TYR A 312 3.70 16.11 -15.43
CA TYR A 312 2.37 16.71 -15.40
C TYR A 312 1.61 16.67 -16.74
N ASP A 313 2.17 16.04 -17.78
CA ASP A 313 1.52 15.91 -19.08
C ASP A 313 0.61 14.68 -19.12
N THR A 314 -0.69 14.93 -19.24
CA THR A 314 -1.72 13.87 -19.29
C THR A 314 -1.97 13.34 -20.70
N LYS A 315 -1.36 13.91 -21.74
CA LYS A 315 -1.57 13.53 -23.15
C LYS A 315 -0.57 12.50 -23.67
N GLU A 316 0.48 12.24 -22.91
CA GLU A 316 1.47 11.23 -23.19
C GLU A 316 0.85 9.83 -23.34
N GLU A 317 1.39 9.07 -24.28
CA GLU A 317 1.03 7.66 -24.44
C GLU A 317 1.48 6.86 -23.21
N CYS A 318 0.64 5.90 -22.81
CA CYS A 318 0.99 4.98 -21.74
C CYS A 318 2.23 4.16 -22.08
N CYS A 319 3.08 3.96 -21.08
CA CYS A 319 4.22 3.08 -21.11
C CYS A 319 3.77 1.67 -21.49
N VAL A 320 4.34 1.16 -22.57
CA VAL A 320 4.15 -0.21 -23.03
C VAL A 320 5.35 -1.03 -22.60
N LEU A 321 5.19 -1.82 -21.54
CA LEU A 321 6.21 -2.75 -21.11
C LEU A 321 6.29 -3.95 -22.07
N GLN A 322 7.42 -4.07 -22.75
CA GLN A 322 7.72 -5.21 -23.62
C GLN A 322 7.92 -6.48 -22.79
N ALA A 323 7.66 -7.64 -23.41
CA ALA A 323 7.88 -8.92 -22.76
C ALA A 323 9.36 -9.11 -22.38
N PRO A 324 9.68 -9.39 -21.10
CA PRO A 324 11.05 -9.66 -20.69
C PRO A 324 11.62 -10.91 -21.36
N LEU A 325 12.94 -10.94 -21.53
CA LEU A 325 13.64 -12.12 -22.04
C LEU A 325 13.34 -13.35 -21.16
N GLY A 326 13.03 -14.47 -21.81
CA GLY A 326 12.73 -15.74 -21.13
C GLY A 326 11.27 -15.89 -20.69
N ILE A 327 10.43 -14.87 -20.89
CA ILE A 327 8.99 -14.96 -20.64
C ILE A 327 8.25 -14.97 -21.98
N GLU A 328 7.40 -15.97 -22.17
CA GLU A 328 6.58 -16.11 -23.38
C GLU A 328 5.55 -14.98 -23.49
N GLN A 329 5.29 -14.52 -24.72
CA GLN A 329 4.42 -13.37 -24.97
C GLN A 329 2.99 -13.54 -24.41
N ALA A 330 2.41 -14.75 -24.52
CA ALA A 330 1.08 -15.03 -23.97
C ALA A 330 1.07 -14.98 -22.43
N SER A 331 2.09 -15.54 -21.79
CA SER A 331 2.27 -15.49 -20.32
C SER A 331 2.48 -14.05 -19.84
N TRP A 332 3.30 -13.26 -20.56
CA TRP A 332 3.52 -11.85 -20.26
C TRP A 332 2.24 -11.02 -20.40
N TYR A 333 1.51 -11.17 -21.50
CA TYR A 333 0.27 -10.45 -21.73
C TYR A 333 -0.74 -10.72 -20.60
N LEU A 334 -0.93 -11.99 -20.23
CA LEU A 334 -1.82 -12.34 -19.12
C LEU A 334 -1.34 -11.75 -17.79
N ALA A 335 -0.05 -11.86 -17.47
CA ALA A 335 0.54 -11.30 -16.26
C ALA A 335 0.28 -9.78 -16.14
N PHE A 336 0.51 -9.05 -17.24
CA PHE A 336 0.34 -7.61 -17.29
C PHE A 336 -1.13 -7.19 -17.17
N GLN A 337 -2.06 -7.90 -17.82
CA GLN A 337 -3.50 -7.64 -17.67
C GLN A 337 -3.98 -7.90 -16.24
N MET A 338 -3.60 -9.05 -15.66
CA MET A 338 -3.96 -9.39 -14.28
C MET A 338 -3.38 -8.39 -13.29
N TYR A 339 -2.15 -7.93 -13.50
CA TYR A 339 -1.54 -6.87 -12.72
C TYR A 339 -2.34 -5.56 -12.83
N LYS A 340 -2.59 -5.09 -14.06
CA LYS A 340 -3.27 -3.81 -14.30
C LYS A 340 -4.63 -3.75 -13.62
N HIS A 341 -5.35 -4.88 -13.55
CA HIS A 341 -6.66 -4.99 -12.90
C HIS A 341 -6.62 -5.46 -11.44
N ALA A 342 -5.45 -5.40 -10.79
CA ALA A 342 -5.22 -5.81 -9.40
C ALA A 342 -5.75 -7.22 -9.08
N GLN A 343 -5.67 -8.14 -10.06
CA GLN A 343 -6.01 -9.56 -9.90
C GLN A 343 -4.83 -10.38 -9.39
N MET A 344 -3.62 -9.84 -9.51
CA MET A 344 -2.38 -10.39 -8.95
C MET A 344 -1.72 -9.38 -8.03
N PRO A 345 -0.96 -9.83 -7.01
CA PRO A 345 -0.15 -8.93 -6.19
C PRO A 345 0.78 -8.08 -7.05
N SER A 346 0.91 -6.78 -6.74
CA SER A 346 1.75 -5.85 -7.51
C SER A 346 3.21 -6.31 -7.64
N PHE A 347 3.70 -7.06 -6.65
CA PHE A 347 4.97 -7.75 -6.63
C PHE A 347 5.27 -8.61 -7.86
N VAL A 348 4.26 -9.25 -8.46
CA VAL A 348 4.45 -10.15 -9.61
C VAL A 348 5.09 -9.43 -10.79
N LEU A 349 4.63 -8.20 -11.09
CA LEU A 349 5.21 -7.41 -12.19
C LEU A 349 6.64 -6.97 -11.86
N GLN A 350 6.93 -6.57 -10.61
CA GLN A 350 8.29 -6.18 -10.20
C GLN A 350 9.27 -7.34 -10.42
N VAL A 351 8.89 -8.55 -10.03
CA VAL A 351 9.74 -9.74 -10.19
C VAL A 351 9.92 -10.08 -11.66
N LEU A 352 8.83 -10.22 -12.42
CA LEU A 352 8.89 -10.67 -13.81
C LEU A 352 9.64 -9.68 -14.71
N TYR A 353 9.45 -8.38 -14.50
CA TYR A 353 10.04 -7.32 -15.31
C TYR A 353 11.37 -6.80 -14.75
N GLY A 354 11.39 -6.39 -13.48
CA GLY A 354 12.55 -5.74 -12.85
C GLY A 354 13.59 -6.70 -12.29
N ARG A 355 13.26 -7.99 -12.11
CA ARG A 355 14.13 -8.99 -11.45
C ARG A 355 14.58 -8.55 -10.05
N GLU A 356 13.74 -7.77 -9.38
CA GLU A 356 14.02 -7.19 -8.07
C GLU A 356 12.75 -7.11 -7.24
N VAL A 357 12.89 -6.90 -5.93
CA VAL A 357 11.77 -6.71 -5.00
C VAL A 357 12.15 -5.75 -3.89
N PHE A 358 11.20 -4.93 -3.45
CA PHE A 358 11.40 -3.93 -2.41
C PHE A 358 10.69 -4.34 -1.13
N LEU A 359 11.47 -4.77 -0.13
CA LEU A 359 10.98 -5.21 1.16
C LEU A 359 11.19 -4.07 2.17
N GLY A 360 10.14 -3.27 2.35
CA GLY A 360 10.12 -2.08 3.21
C GLY A 360 10.23 -2.39 4.71
N GLU A 361 10.23 -1.34 5.52
CA GLU A 361 10.33 -1.43 6.97
C GLU A 361 9.21 -2.24 7.61
N THR A 362 9.53 -2.83 8.76
CA THR A 362 8.65 -3.70 9.55
C THR A 362 8.49 -3.16 10.96
N MET A 363 7.26 -3.17 11.47
CA MET A 363 6.96 -2.79 12.87
C MET A 363 7.38 -3.92 13.82
N GLU A 364 8.69 -4.17 13.91
CA GLU A 364 9.27 -5.29 14.66
C GLU A 364 10.53 -4.92 15.46
N GLN A 365 10.75 -5.67 16.53
CA GLN A 365 12.07 -6.03 17.04
C GLN A 365 12.29 -7.51 16.71
N PRO A 366 13.39 -7.89 16.02
CA PRO A 366 13.62 -9.27 15.60
C PRO A 366 13.52 -10.29 16.72
N ILE A 367 12.73 -11.34 16.50
CA ILE A 367 12.60 -12.46 17.42
C ILE A 367 13.60 -13.53 17.00
N GLY A 368 14.40 -14.02 17.95
CA GLY A 368 15.45 -15.01 17.66
C GLY A 368 16.52 -14.54 16.66
N ASN A 369 16.70 -13.21 16.51
CA ASN A 369 17.57 -12.58 15.50
C ASN A 369 17.21 -12.88 14.03
N VAL A 370 15.98 -13.31 13.74
CA VAL A 370 15.51 -13.57 12.36
C VAL A 370 14.47 -12.51 12.01
N PRO A 371 14.78 -11.46 11.23
CA PRO A 371 13.80 -10.44 10.83
C PRO A 371 12.64 -11.03 10.03
N ALA A 372 11.47 -10.39 10.06
CA ALA A 372 10.24 -10.90 9.45
C ALA A 372 10.41 -11.23 7.95
N HIS A 373 11.03 -10.35 7.17
CA HIS A 373 11.27 -10.62 5.74
C HIS A 373 12.18 -11.82 5.50
N ILE A 374 13.16 -12.06 6.38
CA ILE A 374 14.12 -13.16 6.27
C ILE A 374 13.45 -14.48 6.60
N CYS A 375 12.54 -14.50 7.59
CA CYS A 375 11.73 -15.66 7.95
C CYS A 375 11.00 -16.28 6.74
N PHE A 376 10.57 -15.46 5.79
CA PHE A 376 9.82 -15.90 4.61
C PHE A 376 10.63 -15.92 3.31
N ARG A 377 11.95 -15.71 3.36
CA ARG A 377 12.80 -15.72 2.15
C ARG A 377 12.76 -17.05 1.42
N SER A 378 12.80 -18.17 2.16
CA SER A 378 12.77 -19.50 1.55
C SER A 378 11.51 -19.73 0.70
N VAL A 379 10.36 -19.22 1.16
CA VAL A 379 9.10 -19.24 0.42
C VAL A 379 9.23 -18.41 -0.86
N ARG A 380 9.75 -17.18 -0.76
CA ARG A 380 9.96 -16.31 -1.94
C ARG A 380 10.89 -16.90 -2.98
N GLN A 381 11.99 -17.56 -2.57
CA GLN A 381 12.89 -18.25 -3.50
C GLN A 381 12.19 -19.28 -4.38
N ARG A 382 11.20 -19.98 -3.82
CA ARG A 382 10.37 -20.95 -4.55
C ARG A 382 9.27 -20.28 -5.37
N ILE A 383 8.71 -19.16 -4.89
CA ILE A 383 7.80 -18.31 -5.70
C ILE A 383 8.52 -17.83 -6.97
N TYR A 384 9.76 -17.33 -6.84
CA TYR A 384 10.57 -16.92 -7.98
C TYR A 384 10.80 -18.08 -8.96
N TRP A 385 11.14 -19.25 -8.43
CA TRP A 385 11.33 -20.46 -9.24
C TRP A 385 10.07 -20.82 -10.05
N VAL A 386 8.87 -20.71 -9.47
CA VAL A 386 7.60 -20.92 -10.19
C VAL A 386 7.37 -19.84 -11.26
N LEU A 387 7.59 -18.56 -10.93
CA LEU A 387 7.43 -17.44 -11.87
C LEU A 387 8.35 -17.58 -13.10
N PHE A 388 9.54 -18.14 -12.93
CA PHE A 388 10.49 -18.40 -14.02
C PHE A 388 10.51 -19.85 -14.47
N ARG A 389 9.41 -20.56 -14.24
CA ARG A 389 9.14 -21.89 -14.80
C ARG A 389 10.24 -22.92 -14.56
N GLY A 390 10.87 -22.82 -13.41
CA GLY A 390 11.92 -23.71 -12.97
C GLY A 390 13.33 -23.38 -13.43
N ASP A 391 13.55 -22.18 -13.98
CA ASP A 391 14.88 -21.70 -14.33
C ASP A 391 15.72 -21.41 -13.07
N ASN A 392 16.71 -22.26 -12.82
CA ASN A 392 17.63 -22.15 -11.69
C ASN A 392 18.70 -21.06 -11.86
N SER A 393 18.84 -20.50 -13.06
CA SER A 393 19.82 -19.44 -13.34
C SER A 393 19.32 -18.06 -12.89
N VAL A 394 18.03 -17.92 -12.60
CA VAL A 394 17.43 -16.64 -12.22
C VAL A 394 17.81 -16.25 -10.79
N ILE A 395 18.30 -15.02 -10.68
CA ILE A 395 18.61 -14.35 -9.42
C ILE A 395 17.71 -13.11 -9.33
N ILE A 396 17.09 -12.92 -8.17
CA ILE A 396 16.27 -11.75 -7.86
C ILE A 396 16.98 -10.90 -6.83
N THR A 397 17.05 -9.60 -7.07
CA THR A 397 17.61 -8.65 -6.08
C THR A 397 16.55 -8.31 -5.04
N GLU A 398 16.73 -8.71 -3.79
CA GLU A 398 15.88 -8.25 -2.68
C GLU A 398 16.51 -7.00 -2.05
N HIS A 399 15.83 -5.86 -2.16
CA HIS A 399 16.14 -4.63 -1.41
C HIS A 399 15.47 -4.73 -0.04
N VAL A 400 16.21 -5.18 0.96
CA VAL A 400 15.66 -5.48 2.29
C VAL A 400 15.98 -4.39 3.28
N THR A 401 14.93 -3.80 3.84
CA THR A 401 15.03 -2.90 4.98
C THR A 401 15.15 -3.74 6.25
N TYR A 402 16.33 -3.75 6.87
CA TYR A 402 16.54 -4.45 8.13
C TYR A 402 16.13 -3.56 9.32
N PRO A 403 15.50 -4.13 10.35
CA PRO A 403 15.17 -3.40 11.57
C PRO A 403 16.44 -2.98 12.33
N GLY A 404 16.34 -1.93 13.13
CA GLY A 404 17.47 -1.39 13.89
C GLY A 404 18.35 -0.46 13.04
N ASN A 405 19.64 -0.44 13.35
CA ASN A 405 20.64 0.41 12.68
C ASN A 405 21.34 -0.27 11.49
N VAL A 406 20.81 -1.40 11.02
CA VAL A 406 21.42 -2.17 9.91
C VAL A 406 21.24 -1.47 8.56
N GLY A 407 20.13 -0.76 8.37
CA GLY A 407 19.81 -0.07 7.13
C GLY A 407 19.29 -1.01 6.05
N ILE A 408 19.42 -0.59 4.80
CA ILE A 408 18.91 -1.31 3.64
C ILE A 408 20.04 -2.08 2.98
N ARG A 409 19.80 -3.34 2.62
CA ARG A 409 20.76 -4.17 1.89
C ARG A 409 20.15 -4.70 0.61
N ASP A 410 21.01 -4.78 -0.40
CA ASP A 410 20.67 -5.40 -1.68
C ASP A 410 21.24 -6.80 -1.67
N GLU A 411 20.36 -7.79 -1.75
CA GLU A 411 20.75 -9.19 -1.64
C GLU A 411 20.38 -9.94 -2.91
N ALA A 412 21.38 -10.54 -3.54
CA ALA A 412 21.18 -11.46 -4.66
C ALA A 412 20.59 -12.78 -4.13
N VAL A 413 19.31 -13.03 -4.43
CA VAL A 413 18.58 -14.19 -3.94
C VAL A 413 18.33 -15.15 -5.11
N PRO A 414 19.01 -16.31 -5.16
CA PRO A 414 18.78 -17.30 -6.19
C PRO A 414 17.44 -18.02 -5.98
N CYS A 415 16.82 -18.44 -7.08
CA CYS A 415 15.64 -19.30 -7.04
C CYS A 415 15.96 -20.65 -6.34
N ALA A 416 14.96 -21.21 -5.65
CA ALA A 416 15.09 -22.52 -5.01
C ALA A 416 14.22 -23.56 -5.73
N PRO A 417 14.80 -24.66 -6.23
CA PRO A 417 14.07 -25.63 -7.03
C PRO A 417 13.07 -26.45 -6.22
N LEU A 418 11.96 -26.82 -6.89
CA LEU A 418 10.96 -27.76 -6.39
C LEU A 418 11.05 -29.09 -7.14
N HIS A 419 10.68 -30.19 -6.49
CA HIS A 419 10.55 -31.48 -7.14
C HIS A 419 9.13 -31.67 -7.69
N ILE A 420 8.90 -31.22 -8.93
CA ILE A 420 7.61 -31.28 -9.61
C ILE A 420 7.71 -32.17 -10.85
N GLU A 421 6.98 -33.28 -10.85
CA GLU A 421 6.86 -34.15 -12.03
C GLU A 421 6.19 -33.39 -13.18
N GLY A 422 6.78 -33.47 -14.37
CA GLY A 422 6.30 -32.71 -15.54
C GLY A 422 6.73 -31.24 -15.57
N GLY A 423 7.42 -30.76 -14.53
CA GLY A 423 7.91 -29.37 -14.45
C GLY A 423 6.80 -28.34 -14.19
N VAL A 424 7.14 -27.06 -14.30
CA VAL A 424 6.19 -25.96 -14.13
C VAL A 424 5.52 -25.64 -15.49
N PRO A 425 4.18 -25.63 -15.59
CA PRO A 425 3.48 -25.22 -16.80
C PRO A 425 3.85 -23.81 -17.27
N GLN A 426 3.46 -23.45 -18.48
CA GLN A 426 3.44 -22.04 -18.89
C GLN A 426 2.54 -21.24 -17.95
N LEU A 427 2.91 -20.01 -17.61
CA LEU A 427 2.14 -19.21 -16.64
C LEU A 427 0.72 -18.95 -17.14
N CYS A 428 0.55 -18.70 -18.44
CA CYS A 428 -0.78 -18.56 -19.06
C CYS A 428 -1.67 -19.80 -18.88
N HIS A 429 -1.10 -21.01 -18.90
CA HIS A 429 -1.83 -22.23 -18.62
C HIS A 429 -2.04 -22.43 -17.12
N LEU A 430 -1.01 -22.21 -16.29
CA LEU A 430 -1.08 -22.34 -14.83
C LEU A 430 -2.19 -21.46 -14.24
N TRP A 431 -2.34 -20.24 -14.74
CA TRP A 431 -3.33 -19.25 -14.31
C TRP A 431 -4.64 -19.28 -15.09
N SER A 432 -4.83 -20.25 -15.99
CA SER A 432 -6.09 -20.46 -16.69
C SER A 432 -7.19 -21.00 -15.77
N GLU A 433 -8.41 -21.16 -16.26
CA GLU A 433 -9.49 -21.80 -15.51
C GLU A 433 -9.52 -23.35 -15.69
N ASP A 434 -8.45 -23.95 -16.24
CA ASP A 434 -8.39 -25.40 -16.48
C ASP A 434 -8.45 -26.19 -15.15
N PRO A 435 -9.49 -27.02 -14.94
CA PRO A 435 -9.64 -27.80 -13.71
C PRO A 435 -8.64 -28.95 -13.61
N SER A 436 -8.05 -29.43 -14.73
CA SER A 436 -7.07 -30.52 -14.72
C SER A 436 -5.78 -30.14 -13.98
N LEU A 437 -5.52 -28.84 -13.82
CA LEU A 437 -4.35 -28.31 -13.12
C LEU A 437 -4.55 -28.17 -11.62
N GLU A 438 -5.74 -28.43 -11.05
CA GLU A 438 -6.03 -28.22 -9.62
C GLU A 438 -4.98 -28.87 -8.71
N PHE A 439 -4.69 -30.16 -8.91
CA PHE A 439 -3.72 -30.87 -8.09
C PHE A 439 -2.28 -30.36 -8.31
N MET A 440 -1.94 -29.96 -9.53
CA MET A 440 -0.64 -29.35 -9.83
C MET A 440 -0.47 -28.00 -9.12
N ARG A 441 -1.52 -27.17 -9.07
CA ARG A 441 -1.55 -25.91 -8.33
C ARG A 441 -1.33 -26.14 -6.83
N TRP A 442 -1.99 -27.14 -6.26
CA TRP A 442 -1.77 -27.55 -4.86
C TRP A 442 -0.33 -28.03 -4.62
N ARG A 443 0.24 -28.86 -5.51
CA ARG A 443 1.64 -29.32 -5.42
C ARG A 443 2.61 -28.15 -5.45
N LEU A 444 2.43 -27.19 -6.36
CA LEU A 444 3.28 -25.99 -6.46
C LEU A 444 3.16 -25.12 -5.20
N PHE A 445 1.92 -24.83 -4.76
CA PHE A 445 1.66 -24.01 -3.58
C PHE A 445 2.27 -24.63 -2.31
N CYS A 446 2.01 -25.91 -2.05
CA CYS A 446 2.59 -26.60 -0.90
C CYS A 446 4.10 -26.76 -1.05
N GLY A 447 4.62 -26.96 -2.27
CA GLY A 447 6.06 -26.99 -2.53
C GLY A 447 6.74 -25.67 -2.15
N CYS A 448 6.15 -24.51 -2.49
CA CYS A 448 6.67 -23.21 -2.05
C CYS A 448 6.76 -23.08 -0.52
N LEU A 449 5.93 -23.81 0.22
CA LEU A 449 5.86 -23.78 1.68
C LEU A 449 6.59 -24.95 2.34
N GLN A 450 7.10 -25.92 1.56
CA GLN A 450 7.63 -27.20 2.05
C GLN A 450 6.59 -28.00 2.86
N MET A 451 5.34 -27.99 2.40
CA MET A 451 4.18 -28.64 3.01
C MET A 451 3.57 -29.73 2.11
N GLU A 452 4.36 -30.41 1.29
CA GLU A 452 3.88 -31.37 0.29
C GLU A 452 3.15 -32.57 0.93
N ARG A 453 3.52 -32.95 2.16
CA ARG A 453 2.87 -34.05 2.89
C ARG A 453 1.51 -33.66 3.48
N GLN A 454 1.22 -32.36 3.53
CA GLN A 454 0.04 -31.79 4.17
C GLN A 454 -1.05 -31.40 3.16
N ILE A 455 -0.86 -31.68 1.86
CA ILE A 455 -1.79 -31.27 0.78
C ILE A 455 -3.23 -31.67 1.11
N GLU A 456 -3.48 -32.94 1.44
CA GLU A 456 -4.84 -33.42 1.70
C GLU A 456 -5.43 -32.78 2.98
N GLN A 457 -4.64 -32.61 4.03
CA GLN A 457 -5.08 -31.94 5.26
C GLN A 457 -5.45 -30.47 5.01
N LEU A 458 -4.68 -29.78 4.16
CA LEU A 458 -4.94 -28.38 3.77
C LEU A 458 -6.17 -28.27 2.88
N ARG A 459 -6.40 -29.22 1.96
CA ARG A 459 -7.60 -29.26 1.11
C ARG A 459 -8.89 -29.49 1.91
N MET A 460 -8.80 -30.18 3.04
CA MET A 460 -9.92 -30.41 3.95
C MET A 460 -10.21 -29.21 4.87
N LEU A 461 -9.32 -28.23 4.96
CA LEU A 461 -9.56 -27.02 5.75
C LEU A 461 -10.53 -26.09 5.01
N PRO A 462 -11.42 -25.38 5.74
CA PRO A 462 -12.13 -24.25 5.14
C PRO A 462 -11.11 -23.24 4.60
N SER A 463 -11.36 -22.73 3.39
CA SER A 463 -10.41 -21.89 2.64
C SER A 463 -9.92 -20.68 3.42
N SER A 464 -10.74 -20.13 4.32
CA SER A 464 -10.40 -18.99 5.20
C SER A 464 -9.25 -19.26 6.16
N TYR A 465 -8.90 -20.52 6.40
CA TYR A 465 -7.83 -20.90 7.32
C TYR A 465 -6.55 -21.35 6.63
N VAL A 466 -6.57 -21.65 5.32
CA VAL A 466 -5.42 -22.24 4.61
C VAL A 466 -4.19 -21.32 4.69
N VAL A 467 -4.32 -20.06 4.27
CA VAL A 467 -3.21 -19.09 4.27
C VAL A 467 -2.69 -18.81 5.68
N PHE A 468 -3.59 -18.68 6.64
CA PHE A 468 -3.22 -18.44 8.04
C PHE A 468 -2.50 -19.66 8.65
N CYS A 469 -3.01 -20.87 8.41
CA CYS A 469 -2.40 -22.12 8.84
C CYS A 469 -0.98 -22.28 8.28
N CYS A 470 -0.80 -22.09 6.97
CA CYS A 470 0.50 -22.11 6.32
C CYS A 470 1.45 -21.03 6.88
N THR A 471 0.92 -19.83 7.15
CA THR A 471 1.70 -18.74 7.77
C THR A 471 2.22 -19.15 9.15
N LEU A 472 1.33 -19.64 10.02
CA LEU A 472 1.70 -20.07 11.38
C LEU A 472 2.67 -21.25 11.34
N HIS A 473 2.53 -22.17 10.39
CA HIS A 473 3.48 -23.26 10.19
C HIS A 473 4.90 -22.74 9.90
N GLN A 474 5.06 -21.78 8.98
CA GLN A 474 6.37 -21.19 8.70
C GLN A 474 6.96 -20.49 9.92
N LEU A 475 6.15 -19.73 10.67
CA LEU A 475 6.59 -19.05 11.89
C LEU A 475 7.00 -20.02 13.00
N PHE A 476 6.26 -21.13 13.14
CA PHE A 476 6.55 -22.17 14.12
C PHE A 476 7.85 -22.91 13.79
N LEU A 477 8.06 -23.29 12.52
CA LEU A 477 9.32 -23.90 12.07
C LEU A 477 10.52 -22.97 12.24
N ALA A 478 10.34 -21.67 12.01
CA ALA A 478 11.37 -20.67 12.21
C ALA A 478 11.66 -20.36 13.69
N GLY A 479 10.89 -20.90 14.64
CA GLY A 479 11.03 -20.64 16.06
C GLY A 479 10.65 -19.21 16.47
N VAL A 480 9.90 -18.49 15.64
CA VAL A 480 9.39 -17.13 15.93
C VAL A 480 8.24 -17.19 16.94
N ILE A 481 7.43 -18.24 16.88
CA ILE A 481 6.31 -18.48 17.81
C ILE A 481 6.48 -19.82 18.53
N GLY A 482 6.16 -19.83 19.82
CA GLY A 482 6.09 -21.05 20.63
C GLY A 482 4.66 -21.57 20.77
N GLU A 483 4.48 -22.56 21.63
CA GLU A 483 3.16 -23.18 21.90
C GLU A 483 2.15 -22.19 22.47
N ARG A 484 2.59 -21.22 23.30
CA ARG A 484 1.69 -20.23 23.92
C ARG A 484 1.16 -19.24 22.90
N GLU A 485 2.05 -18.70 22.06
CA GLU A 485 1.71 -17.78 20.98
C GLU A 485 0.84 -18.49 19.94
N LEU A 486 1.21 -19.71 19.56
CA LEU A 486 0.45 -20.54 18.62
C LEU A 486 -0.99 -20.79 19.12
N CYS A 487 -1.14 -21.21 20.37
CA CYS A 487 -2.45 -21.43 20.99
C CYS A 487 -3.32 -20.16 20.91
N SER A 488 -2.74 -19.00 21.26
CA SER A 488 -3.44 -17.71 21.24
C SER A 488 -3.81 -17.25 19.82
N LEU A 489 -2.93 -17.48 18.83
CA LEU A 489 -3.15 -17.16 17.42
C LEU A 489 -4.23 -18.04 16.77
N ILE A 490 -4.31 -19.32 17.13
CA ILE A 490 -5.41 -20.18 16.68
C ILE A 490 -6.72 -19.75 17.33
N LEU A 491 -6.73 -19.51 18.65
CA LEU A 491 -7.94 -19.10 19.37
C LEU A 491 -8.54 -17.80 18.83
N GLN A 492 -7.74 -16.73 18.69
CA GLN A 492 -8.26 -15.47 18.15
C GLN A 492 -8.92 -15.67 16.78
N CYS A 493 -8.45 -16.65 15.99
CA CYS A 493 -8.97 -16.95 14.67
C CYS A 493 -10.32 -17.70 14.74
N ILE A 494 -10.44 -18.72 15.59
CA ILE A 494 -11.59 -19.64 15.59
C ILE A 494 -12.72 -19.26 16.57
N LEU A 495 -12.48 -18.32 17.49
CA LEU A 495 -13.51 -17.93 18.45
C LEU A 495 -14.81 -17.47 17.77
N PRO A 496 -15.98 -17.80 18.33
CA PRO A 496 -17.28 -17.33 17.84
C PRO A 496 -17.35 -15.79 17.78
N TYR A 497 -18.18 -15.28 16.86
CA TYR A 497 -18.31 -13.86 16.61
C TYR A 497 -18.72 -13.08 17.88
N GLU A 498 -19.67 -13.61 18.65
CA GLU A 498 -20.17 -12.97 19.89
C GLU A 498 -19.03 -12.78 20.89
N LYS A 499 -18.16 -13.79 21.03
CA LYS A 499 -17.02 -13.72 21.94
C LYS A 499 -15.94 -12.77 21.42
N LYS A 500 -15.64 -12.79 20.12
CA LYS A 500 -14.73 -11.81 19.50
C LYS A 500 -15.23 -10.38 19.72
N HIS A 501 -16.53 -10.15 19.55
CA HIS A 501 -17.16 -8.85 19.72
C HIS A 501 -17.17 -8.38 21.19
N GLU A 502 -17.35 -9.28 22.15
CA GLU A 502 -17.20 -8.98 23.58
C GLU A 502 -15.76 -8.56 23.91
N LEU A 503 -14.78 -9.33 23.43
CA LEU A 503 -13.37 -9.10 23.70
C LEU A 503 -12.85 -7.82 23.03
N SER A 504 -13.29 -7.49 21.81
CA SER A 504 -12.81 -6.31 21.08
C SER A 504 -13.16 -4.98 21.77
N LYS A 505 -14.20 -4.97 22.61
CA LYS A 505 -14.60 -3.82 23.47
C LYS A 505 -13.65 -3.59 24.63
N ARG A 506 -12.87 -4.60 25.05
CA ARG A 506 -11.90 -4.44 26.12
C ARG A 506 -10.76 -3.55 25.66
N GLN A 507 -10.36 -2.61 26.52
CA GLN A 507 -9.18 -1.81 26.30
C GLN A 507 -7.94 -2.52 26.87
N ILE A 508 -6.83 -2.40 26.16
CA ILE A 508 -5.51 -2.76 26.67
C ILE A 508 -4.87 -1.43 27.10
N PRO A 509 -4.60 -1.23 28.40
CA PRO A 509 -3.86 -0.06 28.85
C PRO A 509 -2.54 0.04 28.09
N ASN A 510 -2.15 1.23 27.64
CA ASN A 510 -0.94 1.36 26.82
C ASN A 510 0.32 0.83 27.49
N SER A 511 0.40 0.91 28.82
CA SER A 511 1.50 0.36 29.63
C SER A 511 1.56 -1.18 29.66
N GLN A 512 0.50 -1.85 29.20
CA GLN A 512 0.38 -3.31 29.13
C GLN A 512 0.52 -3.84 27.69
N ILE A 513 0.79 -2.99 26.70
CA ILE A 513 1.03 -3.44 25.33
C ILE A 513 2.38 -4.17 25.28
N ASN A 514 2.33 -5.46 24.95
CA ASN A 514 3.52 -6.28 24.88
C ASN A 514 4.22 -6.09 23.53
N ALA A 515 5.44 -5.56 23.56
CA ALA A 515 6.25 -5.31 22.37
C ALA A 515 6.54 -6.59 21.54
N ASP A 516 6.75 -7.75 22.17
CA ASP A 516 7.01 -9.00 21.44
C ASP A 516 5.77 -9.46 20.68
N LEU A 517 4.58 -9.30 21.25
CA LEU A 517 3.32 -9.62 20.57
C LEU A 517 3.03 -8.64 19.41
N VAL A 518 3.47 -7.37 19.53
CA VAL A 518 3.47 -6.41 18.41
C VAL A 518 4.38 -6.90 17.28
N SER A 519 5.61 -7.32 17.60
CA SER A 519 6.49 -7.96 16.62
C SER A 519 5.83 -9.17 15.99
N ILE A 520 5.32 -10.14 16.75
CA ILE A 520 4.67 -11.35 16.22
C ILE A 520 3.51 -10.99 15.28
N SER A 521 2.72 -9.97 15.62
CA SER A 521 1.64 -9.49 14.75
C SER A 521 2.15 -9.02 13.38
N THR A 522 3.32 -8.38 13.35
CA THR A 522 4.02 -8.01 12.10
C THR A 522 4.47 -9.24 11.32
N TYR A 523 5.05 -10.26 11.98
CA TYR A 523 5.46 -11.51 11.31
C TYR A 523 4.27 -12.24 10.70
N VAL A 524 3.14 -12.29 11.42
CA VAL A 524 1.88 -12.87 10.93
C VAL A 524 1.41 -12.12 9.68
N MET A 525 1.41 -10.79 9.69
CA MET A 525 0.98 -10.01 8.53
C MET A 525 1.90 -10.19 7.32
N ILE A 526 3.23 -10.13 7.51
CA ILE A 526 4.20 -10.39 6.43
C ILE A 526 4.03 -11.82 5.89
N GLY A 527 3.76 -12.78 6.78
CA GLY A 527 3.50 -14.16 6.40
C GLY A 527 2.22 -14.32 5.58
N ILE A 528 1.10 -13.74 6.02
CA ILE A 528 -0.16 -13.76 5.27
C ILE A 528 0.05 -13.20 3.86
N GLN A 529 0.78 -12.08 3.73
CA GLN A 529 1.11 -11.54 2.42
C GLN A 529 1.96 -12.48 1.58
N CYS A 530 3.04 -13.04 2.14
CA CYS A 530 3.94 -13.94 1.42
C CYS A 530 3.25 -15.23 0.97
N VAL A 531 2.45 -15.83 1.85
CA VAL A 531 1.68 -17.04 1.53
C VAL A 531 0.57 -16.73 0.51
N THR A 532 -0.06 -15.55 0.57
CA THR A 532 -1.02 -15.11 -0.46
C THR A 532 -0.34 -14.90 -1.81
N MET A 533 0.91 -14.42 -1.83
CA MET A 533 1.71 -14.36 -3.06
C MET A 533 1.97 -15.77 -3.62
N ALA A 534 2.36 -16.73 -2.77
CA ALA A 534 2.52 -18.12 -3.20
C ALA A 534 1.21 -18.70 -3.76
N LEU A 535 0.08 -18.47 -3.08
CA LEU A 535 -1.24 -18.91 -3.52
C LEU A 535 -1.58 -18.34 -4.91
N SER A 536 -1.34 -17.05 -5.11
CA SER A 536 -1.62 -16.34 -6.36
C SER A 536 -0.74 -16.84 -7.52
N VAL A 537 0.57 -16.91 -7.30
CA VAL A 537 1.56 -17.35 -8.32
C VAL A 537 1.35 -18.80 -8.72
N CYS A 538 0.95 -19.66 -7.78
CA CYS A 538 0.69 -21.08 -8.05
C CYS A 538 -0.67 -21.36 -8.69
N GLY A 539 -1.38 -20.34 -9.21
CA GLY A 539 -2.65 -20.51 -9.92
C GLY A 539 -3.88 -20.64 -9.02
N GLN A 540 -3.81 -20.13 -7.79
CA GLN A 540 -4.94 -20.05 -6.84
C GLN A 540 -5.64 -21.42 -6.59
N PRO A 541 -4.92 -22.42 -6.04
CA PRO A 541 -5.53 -23.72 -5.70
C PRO A 541 -6.62 -23.64 -4.62
N SER A 542 -6.72 -22.50 -3.93
CA SER A 542 -7.80 -22.14 -2.99
C SER A 542 -8.25 -20.71 -3.31
N PRO A 543 -9.54 -20.35 -3.10
CA PRO A 543 -10.05 -19.02 -3.42
C PRO A 543 -9.23 -17.91 -2.76
N VAL A 544 -8.65 -17.02 -3.58
CA VAL A 544 -7.77 -15.96 -3.08
C VAL A 544 -8.48 -15.04 -2.09
N GLN A 545 -9.79 -14.80 -2.26
CA GLN A 545 -10.60 -13.96 -1.37
C GLN A 545 -10.61 -14.46 0.08
N SER A 546 -10.42 -15.76 0.28
CA SER A 546 -10.33 -16.38 1.60
C SER A 546 -9.00 -16.12 2.30
N ALA A 547 -7.99 -15.59 1.60
CA ALA A 547 -6.70 -15.19 2.18
C ALA A 547 -6.74 -13.85 2.93
N ALA A 548 -7.91 -13.20 2.98
CA ALA A 548 -8.05 -11.87 3.55
C ALA A 548 -7.68 -11.82 5.05
N PRO A 549 -6.82 -10.87 5.48
CA PRO A 549 -6.37 -10.77 6.87
C PRO A 549 -7.50 -10.64 7.91
N TRP A 550 -8.59 -9.95 7.57
CA TRP A 550 -9.72 -9.75 8.50
C TRP A 550 -10.52 -11.03 8.80
N LEU A 551 -10.37 -12.08 7.99
CA LEU A 551 -11.03 -13.37 8.22
C LEU A 551 -10.29 -14.20 9.26
N CYS A 552 -8.98 -14.00 9.41
CA CYS A 552 -8.13 -14.93 10.14
C CYS A 552 -7.28 -14.29 11.25
N PHE A 553 -7.09 -12.96 11.26
CA PHE A 553 -6.21 -12.30 12.22
C PHE A 553 -6.76 -10.99 12.78
N ASP A 554 -6.82 -10.92 14.10
CA ASP A 554 -7.03 -9.71 14.89
C ASP A 554 -5.98 -9.66 16.01
N GLY A 555 -4.98 -8.79 15.85
CA GLY A 555 -3.87 -8.77 16.79
C GLY A 555 -4.21 -8.19 18.16
N LYS A 556 -5.32 -7.45 18.30
CA LYS A 556 -5.80 -6.99 19.62
C LYS A 556 -6.42 -8.16 20.38
N LEU A 557 -7.21 -8.99 19.69
CA LEU A 557 -7.72 -10.24 20.26
C LEU A 557 -6.58 -11.19 20.61
N PHE A 558 -5.59 -11.32 19.74
CA PHE A 558 -4.36 -12.08 20.03
C PHE A 558 -3.71 -11.62 21.34
N HIS A 559 -3.52 -10.30 21.53
CA HIS A 559 -2.94 -9.75 22.77
C HIS A 559 -3.77 -10.08 24.01
N LEU A 560 -5.09 -9.88 23.95
CA LEU A 560 -6.00 -10.16 25.07
C LEU A 560 -5.98 -11.64 25.45
N ILE A 561 -6.09 -12.52 24.45
CA ILE A 561 -6.09 -13.97 24.66
C ILE A 561 -4.75 -14.45 25.19
N HIS A 562 -3.64 -13.92 24.66
CA HIS A 562 -2.31 -14.29 25.14
C HIS A 562 -2.08 -13.88 26.59
N ARG A 563 -2.53 -12.69 26.99
CA ARG A 563 -2.45 -12.21 28.38
C ARG A 563 -3.27 -13.09 29.33
N ASP A 564 -4.50 -13.42 28.93
CA ASP A 564 -5.47 -14.13 29.76
C ASP A 564 -5.47 -15.65 29.44
N LEU A 565 -4.41 -16.17 28.82
CA LEU A 565 -4.39 -17.51 28.20
C LEU A 565 -4.72 -18.63 29.18
N SER A 566 -4.26 -18.53 30.43
CA SER A 566 -4.56 -19.53 31.46
C SER A 566 -6.06 -19.61 31.78
N GLU A 567 -6.76 -18.47 31.78
CA GLU A 567 -8.21 -18.42 31.98
C GLU A 567 -8.95 -18.97 30.76
N PHE A 568 -8.47 -18.63 29.56
CA PHE A 568 -8.98 -19.24 28.33
C PHE A 568 -8.79 -20.75 28.41
N GLN A 569 -7.58 -21.27 28.62
CA GLN A 569 -7.29 -22.70 28.72
C GLN A 569 -8.11 -23.44 29.79
N ALA A 570 -8.33 -22.83 30.95
CA ALA A 570 -9.22 -23.39 31.97
C ALA A 570 -10.69 -23.45 31.50
N SER A 571 -11.11 -22.48 30.70
CA SER A 571 -12.43 -22.45 30.08
C SER A 571 -12.51 -23.18 28.74
N PHE A 572 -11.42 -23.65 28.12
CA PHE A 572 -11.44 -24.35 26.83
C PHE A 572 -12.52 -25.45 26.75
N PRO A 573 -12.66 -26.32 27.77
CA PRO A 573 -13.74 -27.28 27.80
C PRO A 573 -15.09 -26.58 27.72
N SER A 574 -15.43 -25.60 28.56
CA SER A 574 -16.75 -24.95 28.47
C SER A 574 -16.96 -24.10 27.19
N LEU A 575 -15.90 -23.47 26.69
CA LEU A 575 -15.88 -22.56 25.54
C LEU A 575 -15.97 -23.31 24.19
N LEU A 576 -15.48 -24.55 24.14
CA LEU A 576 -15.47 -25.41 22.94
C LEU A 576 -16.31 -26.70 23.07
N GLN A 577 -16.61 -27.22 24.28
CA GLN A 577 -17.36 -28.49 24.47
C GLN A 577 -18.77 -28.44 23.89
N HIS A 578 -19.40 -27.27 23.88
CA HIS A 578 -20.73 -27.11 23.28
C HIS A 578 -20.66 -27.06 21.75
N ASN A 579 -19.46 -27.10 21.16
CA ASN A 579 -19.23 -27.03 19.73
C ASN A 579 -18.07 -27.97 19.31
N ALA A 580 -18.41 -29.25 19.15
CA ALA A 580 -17.47 -30.31 18.75
C ALA A 580 -16.67 -29.95 17.47
N ASP A 581 -17.29 -29.20 16.54
CA ASP A 581 -16.67 -28.78 15.30
C ASP A 581 -15.51 -27.81 15.54
N LEU A 582 -15.63 -26.88 16.49
CA LEU A 582 -14.55 -25.95 16.83
C LEU A 582 -13.36 -26.64 17.50
N LEU A 583 -13.63 -27.65 18.35
CA LEU A 583 -12.55 -28.43 18.98
C LEU A 583 -11.81 -29.29 17.94
N HIS A 584 -12.56 -29.88 17.00
CA HIS A 584 -11.99 -30.60 15.88
C HIS A 584 -11.15 -29.66 15.00
N LEU A 585 -11.67 -28.46 14.68
CA LEU A 585 -10.96 -27.44 13.90
C LEU A 585 -9.67 -26.98 14.60
N TYR A 586 -9.71 -26.69 15.89
CA TYR A 586 -8.52 -26.34 16.68
C TYR A 586 -7.46 -27.45 16.59
N SER A 587 -7.88 -28.69 16.80
CA SER A 587 -6.98 -29.85 16.79
C SER A 587 -6.39 -30.08 15.39
N HIS A 588 -7.21 -29.97 14.35
CA HIS A 588 -6.77 -30.11 12.96
C HIS A 588 -5.76 -29.02 12.58
N LEU A 589 -6.07 -27.75 12.87
CA LEU A 589 -5.15 -26.63 12.63
C LEU A 589 -3.82 -26.83 13.37
N ARG A 590 -3.86 -27.17 14.66
CA ARG A 590 -2.65 -27.40 15.46
C ARG A 590 -1.82 -28.55 14.88
N ASN A 591 -2.45 -29.64 14.49
CA ASN A 591 -1.76 -30.80 13.91
C ASN A 591 -1.07 -30.44 12.59
N VAL A 592 -1.73 -29.71 11.70
CA VAL A 592 -1.12 -29.26 10.44
C VAL A 592 0.04 -28.31 10.73
N ILE A 593 -0.15 -27.31 11.60
CA ILE A 593 0.88 -26.30 11.92
C ILE A 593 2.13 -26.90 12.55
N THR A 594 1.96 -27.85 13.47
CA THR A 594 3.08 -28.44 14.23
C THR A 594 3.72 -29.67 13.57
N SER A 595 3.15 -30.15 12.46
CA SER A 595 3.75 -31.23 11.67
C SER A 595 5.12 -30.81 11.12
N ARG A 596 6.07 -31.75 11.05
CA ARG A 596 7.44 -31.53 10.56
C ARG A 596 7.72 -32.33 9.30
#